data_AF-A0A3B1CNB7-F1
#
_entry.id   AF-A0A3B1CNB7-F1
#
_cell.length_a   1.000
_cell.length_b   1.000
_cell.length_c   1.000
_cell.angle_alpha   90.00
_cell.angle_beta   90.00
_cell.angle_gamma   90.00
#
_symmetry.space_group_name_H-M   'P 1'
#
loop_
_entity.id
_entity.type
_entity.pdbx_description
1 polymer ?
#
loop_
_entity_poly.entity_id
_entity_poly.type
_entity_poly.pdbx_seq_one_letter_code
_entity_poly.pdbx_strand_id
1 'polypeptide(L)'
;MSLDDPNKLEESVFKPTPITEILTKADPANRAIVLGKDFTSNHYAYFYPLISGYSAIKLQVIQDVIAHNLFNANTKEKINWNLINMLGGKYIISSNQINSDSIQTISTDNERKEILYLNPNSLPKAWFVKRVKTFATPEDVVLYMNETEFDPSAEALIVSKDASKTYNGNGSVKLLDQTPNSLEFNVNTDSTQFFVLSEIYYPKGWTAKLDDKELDILQVNHVMRGVEIDPGKHKLTFEFHPQTYYASVTAVWIGDILIWLLILGGGYLVFRKKRNIHED
;
A
#
# COMPACT_ATOMS: atom_id res chain seq x y z
N MET A 1 6.08 21.75 28.92
CA MET A 1 5.65 22.12 27.55
C MET A 1 4.15 22.35 27.62
N SER A 2 3.65 23.54 27.30
CA SER A 2 2.20 23.80 27.29
C SER A 2 1.58 22.95 26.19
N LEU A 3 0.60 22.13 26.54
CA LEU A 3 -0.15 21.26 25.64
C LEU A 3 -1.21 22.04 24.85
N ASP A 4 -1.28 23.36 25.04
CA ASP A 4 -2.38 24.20 24.58
C ASP A 4 -2.17 24.73 23.15
N ASP A 5 -0.99 24.51 22.56
CA ASP A 5 -0.63 24.95 21.21
C ASP A 5 -0.30 23.73 20.32
N PRO A 6 -1.26 23.26 19.51
CA PRO A 6 -1.10 22.07 18.66
C PRO A 6 0.06 22.21 17.67
N ASN A 7 0.27 23.42 17.12
CA ASN A 7 1.31 23.67 16.13
C ASN A 7 2.70 23.56 16.76
N LYS A 8 2.88 24.10 17.99
CA LYS A 8 4.14 23.92 18.74
C LYS A 8 4.38 22.47 19.14
N LEU A 9 3.32 21.71 19.42
CA LEU A 9 3.43 20.29 19.69
C LEU A 9 3.90 19.54 18.43
N GLU A 10 3.27 19.82 17.29
CA GLU A 10 3.61 19.24 15.99
C GLU A 10 5.06 19.56 15.59
N GLU A 11 5.47 20.82 15.62
CA GLU A 11 6.85 21.25 15.34
C GLU A 11 7.87 20.60 16.27
N SER A 12 7.48 20.26 17.50
CA SER A 12 8.38 19.61 18.45
C SER A 12 8.56 18.11 18.19
N VAL A 13 7.53 17.45 17.64
CA VAL A 13 7.50 16.01 17.36
C VAL A 13 8.04 15.69 15.97
N PHE A 14 7.70 16.52 14.98
CA PHE A 14 8.11 16.40 13.58
C PHE A 14 9.14 17.48 13.24
N LYS A 15 10.23 17.51 14.00
CA LYS A 15 11.36 18.41 13.72
C LYS A 15 12.02 18.02 12.40
N PRO A 16 12.26 18.97 11.49
CA PRO A 16 13.08 18.73 10.30
C PRO A 16 14.48 18.26 10.69
N THR A 17 14.97 17.23 10.00
CA THR A 17 16.33 16.71 10.08
C THR A 17 16.97 16.72 8.69
N PRO A 18 18.30 16.57 8.58
CA PRO A 18 18.96 16.45 7.28
C PRO A 18 18.38 15.32 6.41
N ILE A 19 17.86 14.26 7.02
CA ILE A 19 17.19 13.15 6.32
C ILE A 19 15.81 13.60 5.82
N THR A 20 14.96 14.20 6.66
CA THR A 20 13.61 14.61 6.25
C THR A 20 13.65 15.70 5.19
N GLU A 21 14.61 16.62 5.24
CA GLU A 21 14.78 17.67 4.22
C GLU A 21 15.04 17.11 2.81
N ILE A 22 15.77 15.99 2.73
CA ILE A 22 16.00 15.27 1.48
C ILE A 22 14.72 14.58 1.03
N LEU A 23 14.05 13.88 1.95
CA LEU A 23 12.85 13.10 1.64
C LEU A 23 11.67 13.97 1.21
N THR A 24 11.43 15.12 1.84
CA THR A 24 10.35 16.05 1.46
C THR A 24 10.50 16.59 0.03
N LYS A 25 11.73 16.62 -0.50
CA LYS A 25 12.02 17.05 -1.89
C LYS A 25 12.11 15.89 -2.88
N ALA A 26 12.06 14.64 -2.40
CA ALA A 26 12.16 13.45 -3.22
C ALA A 26 10.84 13.16 -3.95
N ASP A 27 10.93 12.41 -5.05
CA ASP A 27 9.76 12.00 -5.83
C ASP A 27 8.81 11.14 -4.99
N PRO A 28 7.54 11.56 -4.78
CA PRO A 28 6.56 10.82 -3.98
C PRO A 28 6.08 9.51 -4.61
N ALA A 29 6.47 9.21 -5.86
CA ALA A 29 6.22 7.91 -6.48
C ALA A 29 7.06 6.78 -5.85
N ASN A 30 8.15 7.12 -5.17
CA ASN A 30 8.99 6.17 -4.44
C ASN A 30 8.61 6.11 -2.95
N ARG A 31 9.17 5.12 -2.24
CA ARG A 31 8.95 4.94 -0.80
C ARG A 31 10.25 4.84 -0.04
N ALA A 32 10.19 5.13 1.26
CA ALA A 32 11.25 4.86 2.19
C ALA A 32 10.91 3.69 3.12
N ILE A 33 11.94 3.06 3.68
CA ILE A 33 11.81 2.08 4.75
C ILE A 33 12.75 2.45 5.89
N VAL A 34 12.24 2.41 7.11
CA VAL A 34 13.06 2.59 8.33
C VAL A 34 13.44 1.21 8.83
N LEU A 35 14.72 0.97 9.12
CA LEU A 35 15.27 -0.26 9.66
C LEU A 35 15.90 0.01 11.04
N GLY A 36 15.80 -0.97 11.94
CA GLY A 36 16.32 -0.85 13.30
C GLY A 36 15.29 -0.31 14.29
N LYS A 37 15.72 0.58 15.20
CA LYS A 37 14.96 0.93 16.41
C LYS A 37 13.58 1.55 16.09
N ASP A 38 13.52 2.34 15.02
CA ASP A 38 12.34 3.13 14.64
C ASP A 38 11.50 2.45 13.54
N PHE A 39 11.69 1.14 13.31
CA PHE A 39 10.94 0.38 12.29
C PHE A 39 9.42 0.52 12.42
N THR A 40 8.90 0.57 13.65
CA THR A 40 7.46 0.74 13.93
C THR A 40 7.05 2.18 14.16
N SER A 41 7.96 3.15 14.03
CA SER A 41 7.65 4.57 14.21
C SER A 41 6.99 5.15 12.96
N ASN A 42 6.04 6.07 13.17
CA ASN A 42 5.42 6.84 12.08
C ASN A 42 6.05 8.23 11.90
N HIS A 43 7.17 8.51 12.56
CA HIS A 43 7.85 9.82 12.48
C HIS A 43 8.11 10.26 11.04
N TYR A 44 8.68 9.38 10.21
CA TYR A 44 8.99 9.69 8.82
C TYR A 44 7.77 9.68 7.88
N ALA A 45 6.66 9.06 8.28
CA ALA A 45 5.44 8.98 7.45
C ALA A 45 4.76 10.34 7.26
N TYR A 46 5.04 11.29 8.17
CA TYR A 46 4.61 12.68 8.04
C TYR A 46 5.27 13.37 6.83
N PHE A 47 6.53 13.04 6.54
CA PHE A 47 7.33 13.72 5.52
C PHE A 47 7.34 13.00 4.18
N TYR A 48 7.20 11.66 4.19
CA TYR A 48 7.42 10.85 3.00
C TYR A 48 6.71 9.50 3.06
N PRO A 49 6.27 8.92 1.92
CA PRO A 49 5.65 7.59 1.90
C PRO A 49 6.56 6.50 2.48
N LEU A 50 6.04 5.71 3.44
CA LEU A 50 6.77 4.63 4.09
C LEU A 50 6.21 3.24 3.78
N ILE A 51 7.12 2.27 3.72
CA ILE A 51 6.81 0.83 3.74
C ILE A 51 6.61 0.34 5.18
N SER A 52 7.42 0.84 6.11
CA SER A 52 7.38 0.49 7.53
C SER A 52 6.49 1.45 8.34
N GLY A 53 6.30 1.15 9.62
CA GLY A 53 5.50 1.97 10.53
C GLY A 53 4.46 1.20 11.33
N TYR A 54 3.79 1.93 12.20
CA TYR A 54 2.69 1.43 13.03
C TYR A 54 1.34 1.70 12.37
N SER A 55 0.50 0.68 12.37
CA SER A 55 -0.93 0.80 12.09
C SER A 55 -1.67 -0.19 12.97
N ALA A 56 -2.72 0.28 13.66
CA ALA A 56 -3.57 -0.56 14.50
C ALA A 56 -4.41 -1.56 13.69
N ILE A 57 -4.54 -1.34 12.38
CA ILE A 57 -5.30 -2.16 11.43
C ILE A 57 -4.40 -2.88 10.42
N LYS A 58 -3.17 -3.22 10.83
CA LYS A 58 -2.21 -3.94 9.99
C LYS A 58 -2.79 -5.29 9.54
N LEU A 59 -2.78 -5.53 8.22
CA LEU A 59 -3.25 -6.79 7.64
C LEU A 59 -2.25 -7.92 7.91
N GLN A 60 -2.76 -9.15 8.06
CA GLN A 60 -1.94 -10.35 8.31
C GLN A 60 -0.85 -10.54 7.24
N VAL A 61 -1.16 -10.33 5.96
CA VAL A 61 -0.19 -10.45 4.85
C VAL A 61 1.03 -9.55 5.03
N ILE A 62 0.87 -8.37 5.63
CA ILE A 62 1.98 -7.45 5.94
C ILE A 62 2.81 -8.03 7.08
N GLN A 63 2.14 -8.53 8.12
CA GLN A 63 2.80 -9.14 9.27
C GLN A 63 3.60 -10.37 8.87
N ASP A 64 3.07 -11.21 7.98
CA ASP A 64 3.73 -12.41 7.48
C ASP A 64 5.01 -12.06 6.74
N VAL A 65 4.96 -11.10 5.81
CA VAL A 65 6.13 -10.67 5.04
C VAL A 65 7.20 -10.02 5.93
N ILE A 66 6.81 -9.22 6.92
CA ILE A 66 7.77 -8.63 7.87
C ILE A 66 8.42 -9.72 8.74
N ALA A 67 7.63 -10.64 9.28
CA ALA A 67 8.11 -11.66 10.21
C ALA A 67 8.93 -12.76 9.52
N HIS A 68 8.56 -13.14 8.30
CA HIS A 68 9.11 -14.30 7.61
C HIS A 68 10.05 -13.94 6.46
N ASN A 69 9.98 -12.75 5.87
CA ASN A 69 10.82 -12.38 4.73
C ASN A 69 11.82 -11.26 5.02
N LEU A 70 11.40 -10.16 5.64
CA LEU A 70 12.23 -8.94 5.69
C LEU A 70 13.58 -9.13 6.37
N PHE A 71 13.61 -9.87 7.49
CA PHE A 71 14.79 -10.06 8.33
C PHE A 71 15.35 -11.50 8.33
N ASN A 72 14.92 -12.34 7.39
CA ASN A 72 15.29 -13.76 7.32
C ASN A 72 16.08 -14.13 6.06
N ALA A 73 16.61 -13.16 5.32
CA ALA A 73 17.40 -13.45 4.13
C ALA A 73 18.77 -14.05 4.48
N ASN A 74 19.30 -14.87 3.57
CA ASN A 74 20.65 -15.40 3.64
C ASN A 74 21.70 -14.37 3.15
N THR A 75 21.66 -13.15 3.69
CA THR A 75 22.60 -12.06 3.42
C THR A 75 23.40 -11.74 4.68
N LYS A 76 24.54 -11.05 4.56
CA LYS A 76 25.37 -10.69 5.73
C LYS A 76 24.59 -9.83 6.74
N GLU A 77 23.66 -9.03 6.24
CA GLU A 77 22.81 -8.12 7.01
C GLU A 77 21.50 -8.79 7.47
N LYS A 78 21.21 -10.01 6.99
CA LYS A 78 19.91 -10.70 7.12
C LYS A 78 18.72 -9.94 6.53
N ILE A 79 18.97 -8.97 5.66
CA ILE A 79 17.94 -8.16 5.02
C ILE A 79 17.58 -8.75 3.66
N ASN A 80 16.28 -8.94 3.40
CA ASN A 80 15.77 -9.33 2.10
C ASN A 80 15.63 -8.11 1.18
N TRP A 81 16.66 -7.88 0.36
CA TRP A 81 16.68 -6.77 -0.60
C TRP A 81 15.61 -6.90 -1.69
N ASN A 82 15.29 -8.11 -2.13
CA ASN A 82 14.24 -8.34 -3.14
C ASN A 82 12.88 -7.86 -2.64
N LEU A 83 12.56 -8.13 -1.37
CA LEU A 83 11.36 -7.61 -0.73
C LEU A 83 11.35 -6.07 -0.68
N ILE A 84 12.44 -5.44 -0.24
CA ILE A 84 12.53 -3.98 -0.18
C ILE A 84 12.38 -3.37 -1.59
N ASN A 85 13.03 -3.97 -2.58
CA ASN A 85 13.01 -3.51 -3.96
C ASN A 85 11.60 -3.56 -4.54
N MET A 86 10.87 -4.67 -4.38
CA MET A 86 9.53 -4.83 -4.94
C MET A 86 8.47 -3.97 -4.25
N LEU A 87 8.71 -3.57 -2.99
CA LEU A 87 7.87 -2.63 -2.26
C LEU A 87 8.21 -1.15 -2.58
N GLY A 88 9.13 -0.89 -3.50
CA GLY A 88 9.50 0.47 -3.93
C GLY A 88 10.39 1.20 -2.94
N GLY A 89 11.16 0.47 -2.13
CA GLY A 89 12.05 1.02 -1.09
C GLY A 89 13.30 1.66 -1.69
N LYS A 90 13.14 2.88 -2.21
CA LYS A 90 14.22 3.69 -2.80
C LYS A 90 15.13 4.32 -1.76
N TYR A 91 14.57 4.71 -0.62
CA TYR A 91 15.31 5.32 0.48
C TYR A 91 15.27 4.39 1.70
N ILE A 92 16.42 4.18 2.32
CA ILE A 92 16.53 3.32 3.50
C ILE A 92 17.09 4.16 4.63
N ILE A 93 16.37 4.23 5.74
CA ILE A 93 16.81 4.90 6.95
C ILE A 93 17.20 3.81 7.93
N SER A 94 18.40 3.85 8.49
CA SER A 94 18.86 2.84 9.44
C SER A 94 19.52 3.46 10.65
N SER A 95 19.25 2.92 11.83
CA SER A 95 19.96 3.29 13.06
C SER A 95 21.34 2.64 13.19
N ASN A 96 21.64 1.64 12.35
CA ASN A 96 22.91 0.92 12.31
C ASN A 96 23.55 1.06 10.92
N GLN A 97 24.88 1.02 10.87
CA GLN A 97 25.60 0.97 9.59
C GLN A 97 25.21 -0.31 8.84
N ILE A 98 24.74 -0.16 7.60
CA ILE A 98 24.49 -1.28 6.68
C ILE A 98 25.67 -1.37 5.72
N ASN A 99 26.36 -2.50 5.73
CA ASN A 99 27.54 -2.74 4.89
C ASN A 99 27.15 -3.53 3.63
N SER A 100 26.40 -2.90 2.73
CA SER A 100 25.98 -3.51 1.47
C SER A 100 26.47 -2.69 0.28
N ASP A 101 27.08 -3.35 -0.70
CA ASP A 101 27.51 -2.73 -1.97
C ASP A 101 26.31 -2.28 -2.83
N SER A 102 25.11 -2.73 -2.48
CA SER A 102 23.88 -2.43 -3.23
C SER A 102 23.26 -1.09 -2.89
N ILE A 103 23.76 -0.36 -1.88
CA ILE A 103 23.19 0.90 -1.41
C ILE A 103 24.27 1.96 -1.25
N GLN A 104 23.88 3.24 -1.32
CA GLN A 104 24.80 4.38 -1.24
C GLN A 104 24.40 5.30 -0.11
N THR A 105 25.32 5.64 0.80
CA THR A 105 25.04 6.63 1.85
C THR A 105 24.83 8.01 1.23
N ILE A 106 23.69 8.65 1.54
CA ILE A 106 23.35 10.01 1.08
C ILE A 106 23.59 11.03 2.20
N SER A 107 23.14 10.72 3.42
CA SER A 107 23.11 11.66 4.53
C SER A 107 23.10 10.93 5.88
N THR A 108 23.49 11.64 6.93
CA THR A 108 23.49 11.13 8.30
C THR A 108 22.87 12.18 9.21
N ASP A 109 22.01 11.74 10.11
CA ASP A 109 21.47 12.51 11.22
C ASP A 109 22.19 12.13 12.51
N ASN A 110 23.00 13.06 13.03
CA ASN A 110 23.78 12.86 14.25
C ASN A 110 22.92 12.89 15.52
N GLU A 111 21.81 13.65 15.52
CA GLU A 111 20.94 13.76 16.69
C GLU A 111 20.14 12.46 16.89
N ARG A 112 19.54 11.97 15.80
CA ARG A 112 18.79 10.72 15.83
C ARG A 112 19.68 9.48 15.74
N LYS A 113 20.95 9.64 15.35
CA LYS A 113 21.90 8.56 15.06
C LYS A 113 21.36 7.63 13.98
N GLU A 114 20.96 8.22 12.87
CA GLU A 114 20.36 7.52 11.72
C GLU A 114 21.12 7.87 10.44
N ILE A 115 21.14 6.92 9.51
CA ILE A 115 21.83 7.05 8.23
C ILE A 115 20.80 6.83 7.12
N LEU A 116 20.78 7.73 6.15
CA LEU A 116 19.98 7.64 4.94
C LEU A 116 20.83 7.06 3.81
N TYR A 117 20.30 5.99 3.21
CA TYR A 117 20.87 5.34 2.05
C TYR A 117 19.94 5.44 0.83
N LEU A 118 20.54 5.48 -0.35
CA LEU A 118 19.88 5.33 -1.65
C LEU A 118 19.96 3.87 -2.08
N ASN A 119 18.82 3.30 -2.47
CA ASN A 119 18.72 2.02 -3.14
C ASN A 119 18.51 2.22 -4.65
N PRO A 120 19.54 2.01 -5.50
CA PRO A 120 19.39 2.08 -6.94
C PRO A 120 18.46 1.00 -7.50
N ASN A 121 18.33 -0.15 -6.83
CA ASN A 121 17.63 -1.34 -7.31
C ASN A 121 16.13 -1.37 -6.98
N SER A 122 15.58 -0.30 -6.39
CA SER A 122 14.14 -0.20 -6.14
C SER A 122 13.34 -0.34 -7.43
N LEU A 123 12.31 -1.20 -7.41
CA LEU A 123 11.40 -1.36 -8.52
C LEU A 123 10.42 -0.18 -8.60
N PRO A 124 9.91 0.14 -9.79
CA PRO A 124 8.84 1.12 -9.94
C PRO A 124 7.55 0.64 -9.28
N LYS A 125 6.57 1.54 -9.15
CA LYS A 125 5.27 1.21 -8.54
C LYS A 125 4.54 0.07 -9.23
N ALA A 126 4.72 -0.08 -10.54
CA ALA A 126 4.19 -1.18 -11.31
C ALA A 126 5.12 -1.56 -12.47
N TRP A 127 5.14 -2.84 -12.82
CA TRP A 127 5.99 -3.40 -13.88
C TRP A 127 5.36 -4.65 -14.49
N PHE A 128 5.92 -5.09 -15.61
CA PHE A 128 5.59 -6.38 -16.21
C PHE A 128 6.64 -7.43 -15.85
N VAL A 129 6.20 -8.66 -15.59
CA VAL A 129 7.08 -9.80 -15.29
C VAL A 129 7.16 -10.77 -16.47
N LYS A 130 8.22 -11.57 -16.52
CA LYS A 130 8.44 -12.59 -17.56
C LYS A 130 7.78 -13.91 -17.23
N ARG A 131 7.51 -14.20 -15.95
CA ARG A 131 6.86 -15.45 -15.58
C ARG A 131 6.00 -15.30 -14.33
N VAL A 132 4.93 -16.08 -14.31
CA VAL A 132 4.12 -16.33 -13.13
C VAL A 132 4.39 -17.76 -12.69
N LYS A 133 4.88 -17.91 -11.46
CA LYS A 133 5.12 -19.20 -10.81
C LYS A 133 4.00 -19.47 -9.81
N THR A 134 3.45 -20.68 -9.86
CA THR A 134 2.32 -21.07 -9.01
C THR A 134 2.74 -21.96 -7.86
N PHE A 135 2.08 -21.79 -6.73
CA PHE A 135 2.27 -22.59 -5.53
C PHE A 135 0.93 -23.09 -5.01
N ALA A 136 0.96 -24.21 -4.28
CA ALA A 136 -0.23 -24.80 -3.70
C ALA A 136 -0.75 -24.00 -2.48
N THR A 137 0.17 -23.39 -1.72
CA THR A 137 -0.15 -22.70 -0.48
C THR A 137 0.51 -21.32 -0.39
N PRO A 138 -0.09 -20.35 0.34
CA PRO A 138 0.56 -19.08 0.65
C PRO A 138 1.90 -19.24 1.38
N GLU A 139 2.01 -20.25 2.24
CA GLU A 139 3.23 -20.56 2.99
C GLU A 139 4.40 -20.87 2.06
N ASP A 140 4.18 -21.66 1.01
CA ASP A 140 5.22 -21.98 0.02
C ASP A 140 5.67 -20.71 -0.74
N VAL A 141 4.76 -19.79 -1.02
CA VAL A 141 5.09 -18.48 -1.63
C VAL A 141 6.01 -17.68 -0.72
N VAL A 142 5.63 -17.55 0.55
CA VAL A 142 6.41 -16.82 1.56
C VAL A 142 7.79 -17.43 1.74
N LEU A 143 7.91 -18.76 1.77
CA LEU A 143 9.21 -19.42 1.86
C LEU A 143 10.06 -19.18 0.61
N TYR A 144 9.49 -19.34 -0.59
CA TYR A 144 10.21 -19.14 -1.84
C TYR A 144 10.71 -17.70 -2.03
N MET A 145 10.03 -16.71 -1.46
CA MET A 145 10.48 -15.30 -1.49
C MET A 145 11.80 -15.05 -0.75
N ASN A 146 12.27 -15.99 0.07
CA ASN A 146 13.58 -15.91 0.73
C ASN A 146 14.71 -16.57 -0.07
N GLU A 147 14.37 -17.27 -1.14
CA GLU A 147 15.34 -17.96 -1.97
C GLU A 147 16.14 -16.98 -2.84
N THR A 148 17.38 -17.33 -3.12
CA THR A 148 18.31 -16.45 -3.85
C THR A 148 17.98 -16.31 -5.32
N GLU A 149 17.29 -17.30 -5.89
CA GLU A 149 16.81 -17.29 -7.27
C GLU A 149 15.57 -16.42 -7.50
N PHE A 150 14.86 -16.02 -6.44
CA PHE A 150 13.64 -15.23 -6.58
C PHE A 150 13.98 -13.80 -7.03
N ASP A 151 13.60 -13.45 -8.26
CA ASP A 151 13.72 -12.10 -8.80
C ASP A 151 12.33 -11.47 -9.00
N PRO A 152 11.90 -10.52 -8.14
CA PRO A 152 10.59 -9.90 -8.23
C PRO A 152 10.42 -9.01 -9.47
N SER A 153 11.51 -8.61 -10.14
CA SER A 153 11.45 -7.84 -11.38
C SER A 153 11.05 -8.71 -12.58
N ALA A 154 11.35 -10.01 -12.51
CA ALA A 154 11.12 -10.97 -13.58
C ALA A 154 10.03 -12.00 -13.25
N GLU A 155 9.65 -12.16 -11.98
CA GLU A 155 8.74 -13.19 -11.49
C GLU A 155 7.62 -12.65 -10.61
N ALA A 156 6.42 -13.20 -10.82
CA ALA A 156 5.29 -13.08 -9.90
C ALA A 156 4.94 -14.47 -9.34
N LEU A 157 4.69 -14.55 -8.04
CA LEU A 157 4.33 -15.77 -7.34
C LEU A 157 2.86 -15.71 -6.96
N ILE A 158 2.06 -16.71 -7.33
CA ILE A 158 0.62 -16.77 -6.99
C ILE A 158 0.25 -18.13 -6.41
N VAL A 159 -0.83 -18.16 -5.63
CA VAL A 159 -1.41 -19.41 -5.13
C VAL A 159 -2.46 -19.89 -6.13
N SER A 160 -2.17 -20.98 -6.83
CA SER A 160 -3.06 -21.60 -7.83
C SER A 160 -2.61 -23.03 -8.13
N LYS A 161 -3.55 -23.90 -8.50
CA LYS A 161 -3.28 -25.33 -8.71
C LYS A 161 -2.53 -25.65 -10.01
N ASP A 162 -2.67 -24.85 -11.07
CA ASP A 162 -1.95 -25.01 -12.34
C ASP A 162 -2.20 -23.79 -13.25
N ALA A 163 -1.46 -22.71 -12.99
CA ALA A 163 -1.55 -21.46 -13.77
C ALA A 163 -0.18 -20.84 -14.04
N SER A 164 0.88 -21.66 -14.04
CA SER A 164 2.21 -21.17 -14.39
C SER A 164 2.21 -20.73 -15.85
N LYS A 165 2.59 -19.48 -16.09
CA LYS A 165 2.58 -18.84 -17.41
C LYS A 165 3.89 -18.11 -17.63
N THR A 166 4.34 -18.10 -18.87
CA THR A 166 5.50 -17.32 -19.31
C THR A 166 5.04 -16.23 -20.25
N TYR A 167 5.67 -15.07 -20.11
CA TYR A 167 5.46 -13.86 -20.86
C TYR A 167 6.81 -13.36 -21.36
N ASN A 168 6.83 -12.38 -22.28
CA ASN A 168 8.10 -11.77 -22.69
C ASN A 168 8.53 -10.62 -21.74
N GLY A 169 7.62 -10.12 -20.89
CA GLY A 169 7.87 -9.03 -19.94
C GLY A 169 8.01 -7.66 -20.61
N ASN A 170 7.73 -7.55 -21.91
CA ASN A 170 7.87 -6.33 -22.68
C ASN A 170 6.57 -5.52 -22.65
N GLY A 171 6.72 -4.23 -22.36
CA GLY A 171 5.65 -3.26 -22.38
C GLY A 171 6.08 -1.99 -21.67
N SER A 172 5.25 -0.95 -21.78
CA SER A 172 5.45 0.28 -21.03
C SER A 172 4.30 0.47 -20.05
N VAL A 173 4.62 0.88 -18.83
CA VAL A 173 3.67 1.28 -17.80
C VAL A 173 3.96 2.72 -17.44
N LYS A 174 2.93 3.57 -17.43
CA LYS A 174 3.01 4.96 -16.97
C LYS A 174 1.89 5.25 -16.00
N LEU A 175 2.22 5.60 -14.76
CA LEU A 175 1.27 6.12 -13.78
C LEU A 175 0.75 7.48 -14.27
N LEU A 176 -0.57 7.64 -14.29
CA LEU A 176 -1.25 8.88 -14.69
C LEU A 176 -1.74 9.65 -13.48
N ASP A 177 -2.41 8.96 -12.57
CA ASP A 177 -2.99 9.54 -11.37
C ASP A 177 -2.96 8.54 -10.21
N GLN A 178 -2.89 9.09 -9.00
CA GLN A 178 -2.85 8.34 -7.77
C GLN A 178 -3.56 9.11 -6.65
N THR A 179 -4.60 8.48 -6.12
CA THR A 179 -5.28 8.89 -4.89
C THR A 179 -5.36 7.69 -3.94
N PRO A 180 -5.75 7.87 -2.67
CA PRO A 180 -5.92 6.75 -1.75
C PRO A 180 -6.91 5.67 -2.23
N ASN A 181 -7.90 6.06 -3.05
CA ASN A 181 -8.97 5.18 -3.52
C ASN A 181 -8.90 4.85 -5.02
N SER A 182 -7.94 5.40 -5.77
CA SER A 182 -7.82 5.18 -7.21
C SER A 182 -6.38 5.25 -7.70
N LEU A 183 -6.02 4.35 -8.62
CA LEU A 183 -4.73 4.35 -9.33
C LEU A 183 -5.00 4.18 -10.82
N GLU A 184 -4.46 5.08 -11.63
CA GLU A 184 -4.64 5.03 -13.08
C GLU A 184 -3.31 4.89 -13.81
N PHE A 185 -3.26 4.00 -14.80
CA PHE A 185 -2.08 3.72 -15.59
C PHE A 185 -2.41 3.73 -17.08
N ASN A 186 -1.50 4.26 -17.89
CA ASN A 186 -1.41 3.92 -19.31
C ASN A 186 -0.47 2.72 -19.45
N VAL A 187 -0.98 1.66 -20.07
CA VAL A 187 -0.21 0.45 -20.37
C VAL A 187 -0.17 0.24 -21.88
N ASN A 188 0.96 -0.21 -22.40
CA ASN A 188 1.11 -0.61 -23.79
C ASN A 188 1.93 -1.88 -23.88
N THR A 189 1.40 -2.90 -24.56
CA THR A 189 2.12 -4.16 -24.78
C THR A 189 1.74 -4.80 -26.10
N ASP A 190 2.67 -5.53 -26.70
CA ASP A 190 2.51 -6.17 -28.02
C ASP A 190 2.00 -7.63 -27.92
N SER A 191 1.93 -8.17 -26.71
CA SER A 191 1.39 -9.51 -26.41
C SER A 191 0.76 -9.50 -25.02
N THR A 192 -0.02 -10.51 -24.65
CA THR A 192 -0.52 -10.63 -23.28
C THR A 192 0.66 -10.59 -22.29
N GLN A 193 0.54 -9.84 -21.20
CA GLN A 193 1.55 -9.72 -20.14
C GLN A 193 0.92 -9.85 -18.76
N PHE A 194 1.76 -10.14 -17.78
CA PHE A 194 1.38 -10.07 -16.38
C PHE A 194 1.92 -8.79 -15.72
N PHE A 195 0.98 -7.95 -15.29
CA PHE A 195 1.25 -6.70 -14.59
C PHE A 195 1.28 -6.93 -13.09
N VAL A 196 2.31 -6.40 -12.43
CA VAL A 196 2.44 -6.39 -10.97
C VAL A 196 2.34 -4.97 -10.48
N LEU A 197 1.53 -4.77 -9.44
CA LEU A 197 1.34 -3.50 -8.76
C LEU A 197 1.84 -3.62 -7.32
N SER A 198 2.82 -2.78 -6.97
CA SER A 198 3.40 -2.66 -5.62
C SER A 198 2.44 -1.95 -4.66
N GLU A 199 1.25 -2.51 -4.46
CA GLU A 199 0.26 -2.04 -3.50
C GLU A 199 -0.36 -3.25 -2.80
N ILE A 200 -0.69 -3.10 -1.51
CA ILE A 200 -1.09 -4.21 -0.64
C ILE A 200 -2.39 -4.88 -1.09
N TYR A 201 -2.37 -6.15 -1.49
CA TYR A 201 -3.55 -6.92 -1.85
C TYR A 201 -4.56 -6.93 -0.69
N TYR A 202 -5.79 -6.55 -1.03
CA TYR A 202 -6.92 -6.63 -0.13
C TYR A 202 -8.12 -7.14 -0.92
N PRO A 203 -8.67 -8.32 -0.59
CA PRO A 203 -9.63 -9.03 -1.44
C PRO A 203 -11.01 -8.37 -1.53
N LYS A 204 -11.27 -7.32 -0.74
CA LYS A 204 -12.57 -6.66 -0.69
C LYS A 204 -12.47 -5.22 -1.15
N GLY A 205 -13.32 -4.80 -2.08
CA GLY A 205 -13.50 -3.40 -2.45
C GLY A 205 -12.57 -2.88 -3.54
N TRP A 206 -11.44 -3.52 -3.84
CA TRP A 206 -10.64 -3.16 -5.02
C TRP A 206 -11.20 -3.83 -6.27
N THR A 207 -11.37 -3.06 -7.34
CA THR A 207 -11.73 -3.53 -8.68
C THR A 207 -10.69 -3.03 -9.67
N ALA A 208 -10.30 -3.86 -10.65
CA ALA A 208 -9.42 -3.46 -11.74
C ALA A 208 -10.20 -3.42 -13.05
N LYS A 209 -9.94 -2.43 -13.90
CA LYS A 209 -10.57 -2.31 -15.22
C LYS A 209 -9.54 -1.97 -16.30
N LEU A 210 -9.68 -2.60 -17.45
CA LEU A 210 -8.92 -2.31 -18.67
C LEU A 210 -9.88 -1.74 -19.71
N ASP A 211 -9.78 -0.43 -19.99
CA ASP A 211 -10.69 0.31 -20.87
C ASP A 211 -12.20 0.05 -20.60
N ASP A 212 -12.60 -0.10 -19.33
CA ASP A 212 -13.96 -0.42 -18.85
C ASP A 212 -14.30 -1.91 -18.67
N LYS A 213 -13.45 -2.84 -19.09
CA LYS A 213 -13.65 -4.28 -18.82
C LYS A 213 -13.00 -4.66 -17.49
N GLU A 214 -13.77 -5.27 -16.60
CA GLU A 214 -13.24 -5.75 -15.31
C GLU A 214 -12.20 -6.86 -15.52
N LEU A 215 -11.12 -6.78 -14.73
CA LEU A 215 -10.06 -7.78 -14.65
C LEU A 215 -10.03 -8.41 -13.26
N ASP A 216 -9.70 -9.70 -13.22
CA ASP A 216 -9.48 -10.41 -11.97
C ASP A 216 -8.17 -9.95 -11.31
N ILE A 217 -8.29 -9.38 -10.11
CA ILE A 217 -7.13 -9.03 -9.29
C ILE A 217 -6.60 -10.28 -8.58
N LEU A 218 -5.36 -10.64 -8.88
CA LEU A 218 -4.66 -11.73 -8.25
C LEU A 218 -3.77 -11.22 -7.11
N GLN A 219 -3.67 -12.01 -6.04
CA GLN A 219 -2.67 -11.83 -4.99
C GLN A 219 -1.32 -12.33 -5.50
N VAL A 220 -0.31 -11.47 -5.47
CA VAL A 220 1.03 -11.71 -6.02
C VAL A 220 2.08 -11.51 -4.93
N ASN A 221 3.07 -12.39 -4.87
CA ASN A 221 4.19 -12.33 -3.92
C ASN A 221 3.70 -12.16 -2.47
N HIS A 222 2.63 -12.88 -2.13
CA HIS A 222 1.87 -12.85 -0.85
C HIS A 222 1.22 -11.52 -0.47
N VAL A 223 1.70 -10.38 -0.95
CA VAL A 223 1.32 -9.06 -0.42
C VAL A 223 0.88 -8.06 -1.49
N MET A 224 1.21 -8.26 -2.76
CA MET A 224 0.97 -7.31 -3.85
C MET A 224 -0.23 -7.72 -4.73
N ARG A 225 -0.66 -6.82 -5.62
CA ARG A 225 -1.70 -7.10 -6.62
C ARG A 225 -1.06 -7.41 -7.97
N GLY A 226 -1.72 -8.22 -8.79
CA GLY A 226 -1.41 -8.34 -10.20
C GLY A 226 -2.63 -8.63 -11.06
N VAL A 227 -2.51 -8.36 -12.35
CA VAL A 227 -3.54 -8.59 -13.36
C VAL A 227 -2.89 -9.04 -14.67
N GLU A 228 -3.60 -9.85 -15.45
CA GLU A 228 -3.20 -10.20 -16.81
C GLU A 228 -3.77 -9.15 -17.77
N ILE A 229 -2.91 -8.63 -18.66
CA ILE A 229 -3.25 -7.53 -19.58
C ILE A 229 -3.10 -8.03 -21.01
N ASP A 230 -4.15 -7.87 -21.80
CA ASP A 230 -4.17 -8.21 -23.21
C ASP A 230 -3.31 -7.25 -24.08
N PRO A 231 -2.91 -7.67 -25.30
CA PRO A 231 -2.12 -6.83 -26.20
C PRO A 231 -2.87 -5.55 -26.60
N GLY A 232 -2.17 -4.42 -26.58
CA GLY A 232 -2.69 -3.13 -27.02
C GLY A 232 -2.26 -1.98 -26.12
N LYS A 233 -2.77 -0.79 -26.45
CA LYS A 233 -2.68 0.41 -25.63
C LYS A 233 -3.97 0.56 -24.85
N HIS A 234 -3.87 0.53 -23.53
CA HIS A 234 -5.03 0.52 -22.65
C HIS A 234 -4.84 1.49 -21.49
N LYS A 235 -5.96 1.97 -20.96
CA LYS A 235 -6.06 2.59 -19.63
C LYS A 235 -6.41 1.49 -18.64
N LEU A 236 -5.52 1.24 -17.69
CA LEU A 236 -5.73 0.35 -16.56
C LEU A 236 -6.07 1.18 -15.32
N THR A 237 -7.21 0.93 -14.70
CA THR A 237 -7.62 1.59 -13.46
C THR A 237 -7.83 0.59 -12.34
N PHE A 238 -7.38 0.94 -11.14
CA PHE A 238 -7.72 0.26 -9.90
C PHE A 238 -8.53 1.21 -9.04
N GLU A 239 -9.73 0.82 -8.63
CA GLU A 239 -10.62 1.65 -7.83
C GLU A 239 -11.03 0.92 -6.55
N PHE A 240 -11.00 1.62 -5.43
CA PHE A 240 -11.47 1.12 -4.14
C PHE A 240 -12.89 1.60 -3.87
N HIS A 241 -13.85 0.69 -4.05
CA HIS A 241 -15.27 0.92 -3.84
C HIS A 241 -15.92 -0.24 -3.04
N PRO A 242 -15.70 -0.32 -1.72
CA PRO A 242 -16.20 -1.42 -0.90
C PRO A 242 -17.73 -1.37 -0.75
N GLN A 243 -18.42 -2.33 -1.39
CA GLN A 243 -19.89 -2.41 -1.38
C GLN A 243 -20.50 -2.35 0.03
N THR A 244 -19.87 -3.00 1.02
CA THR A 244 -20.36 -3.02 2.41
C THR A 244 -20.40 -1.62 3.04
N TYR A 245 -19.42 -0.75 2.73
CA TYR A 245 -19.40 0.62 3.24
C TYR A 245 -20.60 1.41 2.72
N TYR A 246 -20.80 1.41 1.40
CA TYR A 246 -21.89 2.16 0.77
C TYR A 246 -23.28 1.61 1.14
N ALA A 247 -23.42 0.29 1.28
CA ALA A 247 -24.64 -0.32 1.80
C ALA A 247 -24.93 0.11 3.24
N SER A 248 -23.91 0.15 4.09
CA SER A 248 -24.05 0.57 5.50
C SER A 248 -24.40 2.05 5.61
N VAL A 249 -23.75 2.91 4.84
CA VAL A 249 -24.06 4.36 4.79
C VAL A 249 -25.51 4.57 4.35
N THR A 250 -25.97 3.85 3.33
CA THR A 250 -27.36 3.90 2.88
C THR A 250 -28.34 3.49 3.98
N ALA A 251 -28.05 2.38 4.69
CA ALA A 251 -28.86 1.91 5.81
C ALA A 251 -28.91 2.92 6.98
N VAL A 252 -27.78 3.56 7.30
CA VAL A 252 -27.71 4.62 8.32
C VAL A 252 -28.60 5.80 7.94
N TRP A 253 -28.56 6.26 6.68
CA TRP A 253 -29.41 7.34 6.20
C TRP A 253 -30.90 6.99 6.29
N ILE A 254 -31.28 5.78 5.90
CA ILE A 254 -32.67 5.31 6.04
C ILE A 254 -33.08 5.32 7.51
N GLY A 255 -32.22 4.80 8.41
CA GLY A 255 -32.47 4.80 9.85
C GLY A 255 -32.64 6.21 10.43
N ASP A 256 -31.77 7.14 10.06
CA ASP A 256 -31.82 8.53 10.52
C ASP A 256 -33.13 9.21 10.07
N ILE A 257 -33.51 9.05 8.80
CA ILE A 257 -34.78 9.57 8.27
C ILE A 257 -35.97 9.00 9.06
N LEU A 258 -35.98 7.69 9.35
CA LEU A 258 -37.04 7.06 10.13
C LEU A 258 -37.10 7.61 11.56
N ILE A 259 -35.96 7.83 12.21
CA ILE A 259 -35.89 8.44 13.55
C ILE A 259 -36.47 9.86 13.53
N TRP A 260 -36.08 10.68 12.56
CA TRP A 260 -36.64 12.03 12.42
C TRP A 260 -38.14 12.02 12.16
N LEU A 261 -38.65 11.11 11.33
CA LEU A 261 -40.08 10.95 11.10
C LEU A 261 -40.83 10.54 12.37
N LEU A 262 -40.26 9.66 13.20
CA LEU A 262 -40.86 9.27 14.49
C LEU A 262 -40.86 10.43 15.49
N ILE A 263 -39.79 11.22 15.57
CA ILE A 263 -39.71 12.40 16.43
C ILE A 263 -40.74 13.45 16.00
N LEU A 264 -40.80 13.78 14.71
CA LEU A 264 -41.73 14.76 14.16
C LEU A 264 -43.19 14.28 14.26
N GLY A 265 -43.44 13.00 13.95
CA GLY A 265 -44.76 12.38 14.07
C GLY A 265 -45.24 12.34 15.52
N GLY A 266 -44.38 11.91 16.45
CA GLY A 266 -44.66 11.93 17.89
C GLY A 266 -44.91 13.35 18.42
N GLY A 267 -44.05 14.31 18.04
CA GLY A 267 -44.21 15.72 18.39
C GLY A 267 -45.52 16.32 17.87
N TYR A 268 -45.90 16.02 16.63
CA TYR A 268 -47.17 16.44 16.04
C TYR A 268 -48.37 15.88 16.79
N LEU A 269 -48.35 14.59 17.15
CA LEU A 269 -49.43 13.97 17.93
C LEU A 269 -49.58 14.61 19.32
N VAL A 270 -48.47 14.91 20.00
CA VAL A 270 -48.48 15.61 21.30
C VAL A 270 -49.02 17.03 21.15
N PHE A 271 -48.59 17.77 20.11
CA PHE A 271 -49.07 19.12 19.84
C PHE A 271 -50.58 19.15 19.57
N ARG A 272 -51.07 18.24 18.72
CA ARG A 272 -52.50 18.11 18.42
C ARG A 272 -53.32 17.80 19.69
N LYS A 273 -52.83 16.92 20.55
CA LYS A 273 -53.48 16.58 21.82
C LYS A 273 -53.57 17.80 22.76
N LYS A 274 -52.53 18.62 22.85
CA LYS A 274 -52.56 19.85 23.67
C LYS A 274 -53.56 20.88 23.16
N ARG A 275 -53.70 21.05 21.83
CA ARG A 275 -54.64 22.02 21.26
C ARG A 275 -56.10 21.66 21.57
N ASN A 276 -56.45 20.39 21.49
CA ASN A 276 -57.80 19.91 21.80
C ASN A 276 -58.19 20.04 23.28
N ILE A 277 -57.24 20.21 24.22
CA ILE A 277 -57.52 20.36 25.66
C ILE A 277 -57.76 21.83 26.06
N HIS A 278 -57.46 22.79 25.18
CA HIS A 278 -57.70 24.23 25.42
C HIS A 278 -58.95 24.77 24.71
N GLU A 279 -59.66 23.93 23.94
CA GLU A 279 -60.92 24.29 23.27
C GLU A 279 -62.18 23.77 24.01
N ASP A 280 -62.00 23.03 25.12
CA ASP A 280 -63.05 22.61 26.08
C ASP A 280 -62.94 23.43 27.39
#